data_AF-A0A8J3YGT2-F1
#
_entry.id   AF-A0A8J3YGT2-F1
#
_cell.length_a   1.000
_cell.length_b   1.000
_cell.length_c   1.000
_cell.angle_alpha   90.00
_cell.angle_beta   90.00
_cell.angle_gamma   90.00
#
_symmetry.space_group_name_H-M   'P 1'
#
loop_
_entity.id
_entity.type
_entity.pdbx_description
1 polymer ?
#
loop_
_entity_poly.entity_id
_entity_poly.type
_entity_poly.pdbx_seq_one_letter_code
_entity_poly.pdbx_strand_id
1 'polypeptide(L)'
;MQAALRILDAELTAMTAGLAASGDPDSAIAGYRRFGELIDATPSLRAYQSDTMDRFVTVAAELLAERVGLSPGDPEPQIAAAALLGLWRVQFQSLRRHLATTSDPAKLHNEVTTDVRRAARLIENGLTSSWPS
;
A
#
# COMPACT_ATOMS: atom_id res chain seq x y z
N MET A 1 -8.62 -9.57 -0.23
CA MET A 1 -7.96 -8.92 -1.39
C MET A 1 -8.78 -7.76 -1.97
N GLN A 2 -9.96 -8.01 -2.55
CA GLN A 2 -10.75 -6.96 -3.24
C GLN A 2 -11.05 -5.71 -2.41
N ALA A 3 -11.32 -5.85 -1.11
CA ALA A 3 -11.54 -4.70 -0.23
C ALA A 3 -10.30 -3.81 -0.12
N ALA A 4 -9.11 -4.39 0.09
CA ALA A 4 -7.85 -3.65 0.17
C ALA A 4 -7.56 -2.92 -1.16
N LEU A 5 -7.74 -3.60 -2.29
CA LEU A 5 -7.55 -3.00 -3.61
C LEU A 5 -8.49 -1.81 -3.85
N ARG A 6 -9.75 -1.87 -3.42
CA ARG A 6 -10.68 -0.75 -3.53
C ARG A 6 -10.27 0.46 -2.69
N ILE A 7 -9.77 0.23 -1.47
CA ILE A 7 -9.30 1.30 -0.59
C ILE A 7 -8.08 2.00 -1.21
N LEU A 8 -7.10 1.20 -1.63
CA LEU A 8 -5.88 1.68 -2.27
C LEU A 8 -6.14 2.47 -3.56
N ASP A 9 -7.06 1.98 -4.40
CA ASP A 9 -7.49 2.66 -5.63
C ASP A 9 -8.22 3.98 -5.32
N ALA A 10 -9.06 4.03 -4.28
CA ALA A 10 -9.73 5.25 -3.86
C ALA A 10 -8.74 6.30 -3.34
N GLU A 11 -7.76 5.90 -2.52
CA GLU A 11 -6.70 6.78 -2.04
C GLU A 11 -5.86 7.34 -3.21
N LEU A 12 -5.45 6.47 -4.14
CA LEU A 12 -4.69 6.86 -5.32
C LEU A 12 -5.49 7.82 -6.20
N THR A 13 -6.77 7.54 -6.42
CA THR A 13 -7.69 8.39 -7.20
C THR A 13 -7.83 9.77 -6.57
N ALA A 14 -8.01 9.86 -5.25
CA ALA A 14 -8.09 11.13 -4.55
C ALA A 14 -6.79 11.95 -4.71
N MET A 15 -5.64 11.28 -4.58
CA MET A 15 -4.33 11.92 -4.75
C MET A 15 -4.12 12.44 -6.17
N THR A 16 -4.36 11.63 -7.20
CA THR A 16 -4.13 12.04 -8.59
C THR A 16 -5.15 13.06 -9.08
N ALA A 17 -6.39 13.03 -8.58
CA ALA A 17 -7.35 14.10 -8.79
C ALA A 17 -6.86 15.43 -8.18
N GLY A 18 -6.29 15.39 -6.97
CA GLY A 18 -5.67 16.57 -6.35
C GLY A 18 -4.50 17.14 -7.17
N LEU A 19 -3.66 16.27 -7.73
CA LEU A 19 -2.58 16.69 -8.64
C LEU A 19 -3.13 17.35 -9.90
N ALA A 20 -4.14 16.75 -10.54
CA ALA A 20 -4.76 17.30 -11.75
C ALA A 20 -5.43 18.66 -11.51
N ALA A 21 -6.01 18.86 -10.33
CA ALA A 21 -6.67 20.10 -9.94
C ALA A 21 -5.69 21.22 -9.51
N SER A 22 -4.42 20.91 -9.27
CA SER A 22 -3.46 21.83 -8.63
C SER A 22 -3.07 23.05 -9.48
N GLY A 23 -3.44 23.11 -10.77
CA GLY A 23 -3.05 24.17 -11.70
C GLY A 23 -1.56 24.21 -12.06
N ASP A 24 -0.71 23.60 -11.22
CA ASP A 24 0.73 23.36 -11.40
C ASP A 24 1.10 21.95 -10.88
N PRO A 25 0.84 20.90 -11.70
CA PRO A 25 1.11 19.52 -11.31
C PRO A 25 2.60 19.25 -11.01
N ASP A 26 3.51 19.95 -11.68
CA ASP A 26 4.95 19.78 -11.49
C ASP A 26 5.39 20.19 -10.08
N SER A 27 4.93 21.36 -9.60
CA SER A 27 5.20 21.83 -8.24
C SER A 27 4.56 20.92 -7.19
N ALA A 28 3.32 20.47 -7.40
CA ALA A 28 2.65 19.55 -6.50
C ALA A 28 3.43 18.22 -6.38
N ILE A 29 3.91 17.67 -7.49
CA ILE A 29 4.73 16.45 -7.53
C ILE A 29 6.09 16.66 -6.85
N ALA A 30 6.74 17.80 -7.07
CA ALA A 30 7.97 18.14 -6.37
C ALA A 30 7.77 18.17 -4.85
N GLY A 31 6.61 18.67 -4.38
CA GLY A 31 6.20 18.61 -2.98
C GLY A 31 6.10 17.19 -2.45
N TYR A 32 5.40 16.29 -3.15
CA TYR A 32 5.30 14.88 -2.75
C TYR A 32 6.66 14.17 -2.72
N ARG A 33 7.53 14.41 -3.71
CA ARG A 33 8.88 13.84 -3.75
C ARG A 33 9.70 14.29 -2.54
N ARG A 34 9.75 15.61 -2.27
CA ARG A 34 10.48 16.17 -1.13
C ARG A 34 9.96 15.64 0.20
N PHE A 35 8.65 15.47 0.36
CA PHE A 35 8.07 14.89 1.57
C PHE A 35 8.51 13.42 1.76
N GLY A 36 8.46 12.62 0.68
CA GLY A 36 8.94 11.24 0.71
C GLY A 36 10.44 11.16 1.05
N GLU A 37 11.26 12.01 0.44
CA GLU A 37 12.69 12.11 0.75
C GLU A 37 12.97 12.50 2.20
N LEU A 38 12.18 13.41 2.77
CA LEU A 38 12.31 13.82 4.17
C LEU A 38 12.02 12.67 5.13
N ILE A 39 10.97 11.89 4.87
CA ILE A 39 10.67 10.69 5.65
C ILE A 39 11.82 9.69 5.52
N ASP A 40 12.27 9.42 4.30
CA ASP A 40 13.35 8.46 4.03
C ASP A 40 14.67 8.89 4.68
N ALA A 41 14.97 10.19 4.74
CA ALA A 41 16.19 10.71 5.34
C ALA A 41 16.15 10.73 6.88
N THR A 42 14.99 10.54 7.51
CA THR A 42 14.82 10.69 8.96
C THR A 42 14.62 9.33 9.64
N PRO A 43 15.64 8.77 10.34
CA PRO A 43 15.56 7.41 10.90
C PRO A 43 14.38 7.19 11.87
N SER A 44 14.08 8.17 12.72
CA SER A 44 12.98 8.08 13.68
C SER A 44 11.61 8.03 13.00
N LEU A 45 11.41 8.74 11.89
CA LEU A 45 10.15 8.68 11.12
C LEU A 45 9.99 7.31 10.46
N ARG A 46 11.06 6.75 9.90
CA ARG A 46 11.01 5.38 9.33
C ARG A 46 10.71 4.32 10.40
N ALA A 47 11.35 4.43 11.58
CA ALA A 47 11.09 3.53 12.69
C ALA A 47 9.63 3.62 13.14
N TYR A 48 9.12 4.83 13.35
CA TYR A 48 7.73 5.06 13.71
C TYR A 48 6.74 4.49 12.68
N GLN A 49 7.03 4.63 11.38
CA GLN A 49 6.21 4.04 10.32
C GLN A 49 6.23 2.51 10.36
N SER A 50 7.40 1.89 10.57
CA SER A 50 7.52 0.44 10.73
C SER A 50 6.70 -0.04 11.91
N ASP A 51 6.88 0.56 13.09
CA ASP A 51 6.17 0.20 14.31
C ASP A 51 4.65 0.36 14.16
N THR A 52 4.21 1.41 13.46
CA THR A 52 2.79 1.63 13.17
C THR A 52 2.23 0.55 12.25
N MET A 53 2.97 0.17 11.21
CA MET A 53 2.55 -0.92 10.32
C MET A 53 2.50 -2.27 11.03
N ASP A 54 3.47 -2.57 11.90
CA ASP A 54 3.48 -3.81 12.67
C ASP A 54 2.25 -3.91 13.59
N ARG A 55 1.87 -2.79 14.23
CA ARG A 55 0.61 -2.72 15.00
C ARG A 55 -0.63 -2.97 14.13
N PHE A 56 -0.67 -2.40 12.93
CA PHE A 56 -1.78 -2.66 12.01
C PHE A 56 -1.84 -4.13 11.57
N VAL A 57 -0.70 -4.79 11.39
CA VAL A 57 -0.64 -6.22 11.10
C VAL A 57 -1.25 -7.02 12.24
N THR A 58 -0.89 -6.72 13.49
CA THR A 58 -1.49 -7.38 14.66
C THR A 58 -3.01 -7.24 14.68
N VAL A 59 -3.52 -6.01 14.54
CA VAL A 59 -4.97 -5.75 14.55
C VAL A 59 -5.69 -6.44 13.39
N ALA A 60 -5.12 -6.41 12.18
CA ALA A 60 -5.69 -7.07 11.03
C ALA A 60 -5.70 -8.60 11.18
N ALA A 61 -4.66 -9.18 11.79
CA ALA A 61 -4.58 -10.62 12.05
C ALA A 61 -5.66 -11.06 13.05
N GLU A 62 -5.89 -10.29 14.11
CA GLU A 62 -6.97 -10.53 15.08
C GLU A 62 -8.35 -10.54 14.40
N LEU A 63 -8.64 -9.53 13.58
CA LEU A 63 -9.90 -9.42 12.85
C LEU A 63 -10.09 -10.56 11.83
N LEU A 64 -9.03 -10.98 11.16
CA LEU A 64 -9.07 -12.11 10.25
C LEU A 64 -9.33 -13.42 10.99
N ALA A 65 -8.61 -13.65 12.10
CA ALA A 65 -8.75 -14.84 12.93
C ALA A 65 -10.18 -15.01 13.46
N GLU A 66 -10.78 -13.93 14.00
CA GLU A 66 -12.17 -13.92 14.45
C GLU A 66 -13.13 -14.33 13.32
N ARG A 67 -12.93 -13.80 12.12
CA ARG A 67 -13.79 -14.05 10.96
C ARG A 67 -13.77 -15.50 10.47
N VAL A 68 -12.64 -16.19 10.61
CA VAL A 68 -12.48 -17.58 10.13
C VAL A 68 -12.46 -18.62 11.26
N GLY A 69 -12.65 -18.20 12.51
CA GLY A 69 -12.66 -19.10 13.67
C GLY A 69 -11.27 -19.66 14.03
N LEU A 70 -10.20 -18.95 13.69
CA LEU A 70 -8.82 -19.30 14.04
C LEU A 70 -8.33 -18.51 15.26
N SER A 71 -7.19 -18.92 15.81
CA SER A 71 -6.48 -18.15 16.82
C SER A 71 -5.68 -17.01 16.17
N PRO A 72 -5.61 -15.81 16.76
CA PRO A 72 -4.72 -14.74 16.28
C PRO A 72 -3.23 -15.10 16.27
N GLY A 73 -2.85 -16.13 17.05
CA GLY A 73 -1.49 -16.67 17.07
C GLY A 73 -1.20 -17.72 16.00
N ASP A 74 -2.22 -18.15 15.24
CA ASP A 74 -2.02 -19.06 14.13
C ASP A 74 -1.26 -18.34 12.99
N PRO A 75 -0.43 -19.06 12.23
CA PRO A 75 0.36 -18.45 11.17
C PRO A 75 -0.49 -17.87 10.03
N GLU A 76 -1.67 -18.43 9.77
CA GLU A 76 -2.52 -18.10 8.63
C GLU A 76 -3.11 -16.67 8.70
N PRO A 77 -3.76 -16.23 9.81
CA PRO A 77 -4.24 -14.86 9.92
C PRO A 77 -3.09 -13.84 9.93
N GLN A 78 -1.96 -14.18 10.55
CA GLN A 78 -0.77 -13.31 10.62
C GLN A 78 -0.18 -13.05 9.24
N ILE A 79 0.10 -14.10 8.46
CA ILE A 79 0.70 -13.94 7.14
C ILE A 79 -0.28 -13.29 6.16
N ALA A 80 -1.58 -13.58 6.27
CA ALA A 80 -2.60 -12.93 5.46
C ALA A 80 -2.70 -11.42 5.76
N ALA A 81 -2.69 -11.02 7.03
CA ALA A 81 -2.68 -9.62 7.45
C ALA A 81 -1.42 -8.89 6.94
N ALA A 82 -0.24 -9.47 7.15
CA ALA A 82 1.03 -8.94 6.68
C ALA A 82 1.04 -8.76 5.15
N ALA A 83 0.54 -9.74 4.41
CA ALA A 83 0.45 -9.67 2.95
C ALA A 83 -0.50 -8.56 2.49
N LEU A 84 -1.69 -8.44 3.08
CA LEU A 84 -2.65 -7.39 2.74
C LEU A 84 -2.09 -5.99 3.02
N LEU A 85 -1.48 -5.77 4.19
CA LEU A 85 -0.87 -4.50 4.53
C LEU A 85 0.40 -4.20 3.73
N GLY A 86 1.10 -5.24 3.26
CA GLY A 86 2.21 -5.12 2.32
C GLY A 86 1.83 -4.39 1.02
N LEU A 87 0.56 -4.43 0.60
CA LEU A 87 0.09 -3.72 -0.59
C LEU A 87 0.17 -2.18 -0.45
N TRP A 88 -0.05 -1.63 0.75
CA TRP A 88 0.17 -0.20 0.99
C TRP A 88 1.63 0.18 0.78
N ARG A 89 2.55 -0.65 1.29
CA ARG A 89 4.00 -0.42 1.09
C ARG A 89 4.38 -0.48 -0.39
N VAL A 90 3.79 -1.40 -1.15
CA VAL A 90 3.95 -1.47 -2.62
C VAL A 90 3.44 -0.19 -3.29
N GLN A 91 2.25 0.30 -2.91
CA GLN A 91 1.69 1.54 -3.46
C GLN A 91 2.60 2.74 -3.19
N PHE A 92 3.08 2.94 -1.96
CA PHE A 92 3.99 4.04 -1.64
C PHE A 92 5.31 3.96 -2.41
N GLN A 93 5.92 2.77 -2.49
CA GLN A 93 7.15 2.59 -3.23
C GLN A 93 6.94 2.82 -4.74
N SER A 94 5.80 2.38 -5.28
CA SER A 94 5.43 2.59 -6.67
C SER A 94 5.19 4.06 -6.98
N LEU A 95 4.44 4.76 -6.12
CA LEU A 95 4.24 6.21 -6.19
C LEU A 95 5.58 6.94 -6.22
N ARG A 96 6.48 6.67 -5.28
CA ARG A 96 7.80 7.33 -5.24
C ARG A 96 8.59 7.12 -6.53
N ARG A 97 8.54 5.91 -7.10
CA ARG A 97 9.25 5.56 -8.33
C ARG A 97 8.67 6.29 -9.55
N HIS A 98 7.35 6.27 -9.73
CA HIS A 98 6.69 6.83 -10.92
C HIS A 98 6.54 8.35 -10.81
N LEU A 99 6.39 8.88 -9.60
CA LEU A 99 6.49 10.31 -9.37
C LEU A 99 7.82 10.82 -9.87
N ALA A 100 8.93 10.07 -9.86
CA ALA A 100 10.23 10.51 -10.38
C ALA A 100 10.32 10.60 -11.91
N THR A 101 9.39 9.98 -12.64
CA THR A 101 9.48 9.79 -14.11
C THR A 101 8.33 10.44 -14.87
N THR A 102 7.24 10.84 -14.20
CA THR A 102 6.11 11.49 -14.87
C THR A 102 5.46 12.55 -14.00
N SER A 103 4.93 13.57 -14.68
CA SER A 103 4.05 14.59 -14.10
C SER A 103 2.58 14.46 -14.53
N ASP A 104 2.26 13.44 -15.32
CA ASP A 104 0.91 13.17 -15.79
C ASP A 104 0.15 12.37 -14.71
N PRO A 105 -0.90 12.93 -14.07
CA PRO A 105 -1.63 12.25 -13.00
C PRO A 105 -2.36 10.98 -13.47
N ALA A 106 -2.82 10.92 -14.72
CA ALA A 106 -3.51 9.75 -15.27
C ALA A 106 -2.52 8.62 -15.53
N LYS A 107 -1.34 8.95 -16.06
CA LYS A 107 -0.25 7.99 -16.23
C LYS A 107 0.22 7.44 -14.88
N LEU A 108 0.43 8.32 -13.89
CA LEU A 108 0.81 7.95 -12.53
C LEU A 108 -0.19 6.96 -11.91
N HIS A 109 -1.50 7.26 -12.01
CA HIS A 109 -2.55 6.37 -11.50
C HIS A 109 -2.47 4.97 -12.12
N ASN A 110 -2.35 4.89 -13.45
CA ASN A 110 -2.30 3.63 -14.17
C ASN A 110 -1.07 2.79 -13.82
N GLU A 111 0.10 3.42 -13.73
CA GLU A 111 1.36 2.73 -13.42
C GLU A 111 1.36 2.18 -11.99
N VAL A 112 0.90 2.97 -11.01
CA VAL A 112 0.78 2.53 -9.62
C VAL A 112 -0.26 1.44 -9.46
N THR A 113 -1.43 1.59 -10.08
CA THR A 113 -2.50 0.57 -10.08
C THR A 113 -1.99 -0.75 -10.65
N THR A 114 -1.19 -0.69 -11.72
CA THR A 114 -0.61 -1.89 -12.35
C THR A 114 0.34 -2.63 -11.40
N ASP A 115 1.21 -1.91 -10.70
CA ASP A 115 2.13 -2.49 -9.72
C ASP A 115 1.40 -3.14 -8.53
N VAL A 116 0.42 -2.43 -7.95
CA VAL A 116 -0.38 -2.94 -6.82
C VAL A 116 -1.18 -4.18 -7.23
N ARG A 117 -1.82 -4.16 -8.40
CA ARG A 117 -2.54 -5.33 -8.93
C ARG A 117 -1.61 -6.51 -9.21
N ARG A 118 -0.38 -6.26 -9.67
CA ARG A 118 0.62 -7.32 -9.84
C ARG A 118 1.00 -7.94 -8.50
N ALA A 119 1.27 -7.14 -7.47
CA ALA A 119 1.56 -7.64 -6.13
C ALA A 119 0.40 -8.43 -5.52
N ALA A 120 -0.83 -7.93 -5.68
CA ALA A 120 -2.04 -8.61 -5.22
C ALA A 120 -2.21 -10.01 -5.85
N ARG A 121 -1.94 -10.16 -7.15
CA ARG A 121 -1.98 -11.48 -7.81
C ARG A 121 -0.93 -12.43 -7.27
N LEU A 122 0.28 -11.94 -6.95
CA LEU A 122 1.33 -12.77 -6.34
C LEU A 122 0.89 -13.29 -4.97
N ILE A 123 0.27 -12.43 -4.16
CA ILE A 123 -0.28 -12.80 -2.85
C ILE A 123 -1.41 -13.81 -3.02
N GLU A 124 -2.38 -13.56 -3.90
CA GLU A 124 -3.53 -14.44 -4.11
C GLU A 124 -3.10 -15.85 -4.57
N ASN A 125 -2.14 -15.93 -5.48
CA ASN A 125 -1.59 -17.22 -5.93
C ASN A 125 -0.80 -17.93 -4.82
N GLY A 126 -0.03 -17.18 -4.03
CA GLY A 126 0.74 -17.73 -2.90
C GLY A 126 -0.15 -18.25 -1.77
N LEU A 127 -1.23 -17.53 -1.43
CA LEU A 127 -2.17 -17.93 -0.38
C LEU A 127 -3.06 -19.10 -0.82
N THR A 128 -3.56 -19.11 -2.06
CA THR A 128 -4.44 -20.19 -2.55
C THR A 128 -3.73 -21.53 -2.70
N SER A 129 -2.42 -21.54 -2.94
CA SER A 129 -1.62 -22.77 -3.01
C SER A 129 -1.29 -23.38 -1.64
N SER A 130 -1.55 -22.67 -0.54
CA SER A 130 -1.14 -23.05 0.82
C SER A 130 -2.26 -23.08 1.86
N TRP A 131 -3.49 -22.69 1.52
CA TRP A 131 -4.63 -22.65 2.46
C TRP A 131 -5.36 -24.00 2.55
N PRO A 132 -5.70 -24.51 3.75
CA PRO A 132 -6.54 -25.69 3.89
C PRO A 132 -8.00 -25.38 3.51
N SER A 133 -8.54 -26.15 2.56
CA SER A 133 -9.95 -26.09 2.12
C SER A 133 -10.94 -26.54 3.19
#